data_AF-A0A8B6CWX6-F1
#
_entry.id   AF-A0A8B6CWX6-F1
#
_cell.length_a   1.000
_cell.length_b   1.000
_cell.length_c   1.000
_cell.angle_alpha   90.00
_cell.angle_beta   90.00
_cell.angle_gamma   90.00
#
_symmetry.space_group_name_H-M   'P 1'
#
loop_
_entity.id
_entity.type
_entity.pdbx_description
1 polymer ?
#
loop_
_entity_poly.entity_id
_entity_poly.type
_entity_poly.pdbx_seq_one_letter_code
_entity_poly.pdbx_strand_id
1 'polypeptide(L)'
;MQRSQHGTSANHTLYTLGWVRQNVKQIHSLRVRMKCYLVLVVVIIRANFLKVEADCNAGKGKTTCITEDLLYMLMNKPGSSLSQCECKDRNKRTAFMANFKKTVTASTDYVFKFDKVRANQGNSYNPNTGMFTAPREGLYHFSTTLTVYKTGNAAFLLMKNDKYYIRGYIVPTQHSSHTLSVLIDLKKGDTVYVKSGNSYVVQQDYSYFSGYLL
;
A
#
# COMPACT_ATOMS: atom_id res chain seq x y z
N MET A 1 61.05 -89.52 4.97
CA MET A 1 59.81 -88.74 4.74
C MET A 1 59.80 -87.55 5.69
N GLN A 2 60.30 -86.41 5.24
CA GLN A 2 60.08 -85.11 5.89
C GLN A 2 59.27 -84.28 4.89
N ARG A 3 58.08 -83.82 5.29
CA ARG A 3 57.45 -82.67 4.64
C ARG A 3 56.82 -81.79 5.70
N SER A 4 57.54 -80.69 5.91
CA SER A 4 57.17 -79.47 6.63
C SER A 4 55.73 -79.04 6.35
N GLN A 5 54.95 -78.83 7.41
CA GLN A 5 53.76 -77.98 7.38
C GLN A 5 54.18 -76.56 7.82
N HIS A 6 54.58 -75.74 6.86
CA HIS A 6 54.67 -74.29 7.04
C HIS A 6 53.89 -73.62 5.90
N GLY A 7 52.66 -73.20 6.21
CA GLY A 7 51.81 -72.55 5.22
C GLY A 7 50.38 -72.22 5.68
N THR A 8 50.15 -71.88 6.95
CA THR A 8 48.79 -71.56 7.44
C THR A 8 48.67 -70.23 8.18
N SER A 9 49.78 -69.57 8.55
CA SER A 9 49.72 -68.30 9.31
C SER A 9 49.37 -67.08 8.45
N ALA A 10 49.98 -66.93 7.25
CA ALA A 10 49.80 -65.72 6.42
C ALA A 10 48.38 -65.54 5.86
N ASN A 11 47.69 -66.65 5.56
CA ASN A 11 46.34 -66.61 5.03
C ASN A 11 45.34 -66.12 6.09
N HIS A 12 45.49 -66.56 7.35
CA HIS A 12 44.59 -66.15 8.43
C HIS A 12 44.66 -64.64 8.71
N THR A 13 45.85 -64.05 8.66
CA THR A 13 46.04 -62.60 8.88
C THR A 13 45.49 -61.75 7.72
N LEU A 14 45.55 -62.25 6.48
CA LEU A 14 44.96 -61.57 5.32
C LEU A 14 43.42 -61.61 5.35
N TYR A 15 42.83 -62.73 5.80
CA TYR A 15 41.37 -62.82 5.99
C TYR A 15 40.89 -61.87 7.10
N THR A 16 41.60 -61.77 8.22
CA THR A 16 41.23 -60.85 9.31
C THR A 16 41.40 -59.38 8.90
N LEU A 17 42.48 -59.02 8.19
CA LEU A 17 42.68 -57.68 7.64
C LEU A 17 41.61 -57.32 6.59
N GLY A 18 41.23 -58.27 5.74
CA GLY A 18 40.13 -58.11 4.78
C GLY A 18 38.79 -57.90 5.47
N TRP A 19 38.50 -58.69 6.50
CA TRP A 19 37.29 -58.60 7.32
C TRP A 19 37.21 -57.26 8.08
N VAL A 20 38.32 -56.81 8.68
CA VAL A 20 38.39 -55.50 9.35
C VAL A 20 38.21 -54.35 8.35
N ARG A 21 38.86 -54.41 7.17
CA ARG A 21 38.68 -53.38 6.12
C ARG A 21 37.23 -53.30 5.61
N GLN A 22 36.56 -54.43 5.47
CA GLN A 22 35.17 -54.47 5.01
C GLN A 22 34.20 -53.93 6.07
N ASN A 23 34.42 -54.25 7.35
CA ASN A 23 33.67 -53.66 8.46
C ASN A 23 33.93 -52.15 8.61
N VAL A 24 35.17 -51.68 8.44
CA VAL A 24 35.49 -50.24 8.47
C VAL A 24 34.83 -49.49 7.30
N LYS A 25 34.79 -50.07 6.09
CA LYS A 25 34.04 -49.50 4.96
C LYS A 25 32.53 -49.47 5.21
N GLN A 26 31.97 -50.50 5.83
CA GLN A 26 30.55 -50.54 6.23
C GLN A 26 30.24 -49.48 7.30
N ILE A 27 31.07 -49.34 8.33
CA ILE A 27 30.93 -48.31 9.36
C ILE A 27 31.08 -46.90 8.76
N HIS A 28 32.02 -46.71 7.82
CA HIS A 28 32.19 -45.44 7.12
C HIS A 28 30.97 -45.11 6.25
N SER A 29 30.43 -46.09 5.51
CA SER A 29 29.19 -45.97 4.73
C SER A 29 27.98 -45.63 5.60
N LEU A 30 27.84 -46.29 6.76
CA LEU A 30 26.79 -45.99 7.75
C LEU A 30 26.94 -44.58 8.35
N ARG A 31 28.18 -44.14 8.65
CA ARG A 31 28.45 -42.77 9.11
C ARG A 31 28.11 -41.71 8.05
N VAL A 32 28.41 -41.97 6.78
CA VAL A 32 28.06 -41.07 5.67
C VAL A 32 26.54 -40.99 5.49
N ARG A 33 25.84 -42.14 5.50
CA ARG A 33 24.37 -42.19 5.42
C ARG A 33 23.70 -41.43 6.57
N MET A 34 24.21 -41.59 7.79
CA MET A 34 23.70 -40.91 8.99
C MET A 34 23.91 -39.39 8.92
N LYS A 35 25.07 -38.94 8.42
CA LYS A 35 25.34 -37.51 8.18
C LYS A 35 24.42 -36.92 7.11
N CYS A 36 24.20 -37.62 6.00
CA CYS A 36 23.27 -37.19 4.95
C CYS A 36 21.82 -37.09 5.48
N TYR A 37 21.39 -38.06 6.30
CA TYR A 37 20.08 -38.02 6.94
C TYR A 37 19.95 -36.82 7.88
N LEU A 38 20.97 -36.54 8.68
CA LEU A 38 20.99 -35.39 9.58
C LEU A 38 20.90 -34.05 8.82
N VAL A 39 21.62 -33.92 7.69
CA VAL A 39 21.55 -32.74 6.82
C VAL A 39 20.17 -32.60 6.20
N LEU A 40 19.56 -33.69 5.70
CA LEU A 40 18.20 -33.69 5.17
C LEU A 40 17.17 -33.27 6.23
N VAL A 41 17.28 -33.81 7.45
CA VAL A 41 16.40 -33.42 8.56
C VAL A 41 16.59 -31.95 8.92
N VAL A 42 17.83 -31.43 8.95
CA VAL A 42 18.08 -30.00 9.18
C VAL A 42 17.52 -29.13 8.04
N VAL A 43 17.64 -29.57 6.79
CA VAL A 43 17.05 -28.86 5.63
C VAL A 43 15.53 -28.89 5.68
N ILE A 44 14.91 -30.01 6.04
CA ILE A 44 13.46 -30.14 6.19
C ILE A 44 12.97 -29.28 7.36
N ILE A 45 13.67 -29.30 8.50
CA ILE A 45 13.34 -28.43 9.65
C ILE A 45 13.50 -26.96 9.27
N ARG A 46 14.58 -26.56 8.58
CA ARG A 46 14.80 -25.19 8.09
C ARG A 46 13.74 -24.78 7.05
N ALA A 47 13.35 -25.67 6.15
CA ALA A 47 12.32 -25.42 5.14
C ALA A 47 10.93 -25.25 5.78
N ASN A 48 10.63 -26.04 6.81
CA ASN A 48 9.40 -25.88 7.59
C ASN A 48 9.40 -24.60 8.45
N PHE A 49 10.56 -24.18 8.95
CA PHE A 49 10.70 -22.97 9.78
C PHE A 49 10.73 -21.66 8.96
N LEU A 50 11.06 -21.73 7.67
CA LEU A 50 11.09 -20.58 6.75
C LEU A 50 9.82 -20.43 5.92
N LYS A 51 8.74 -21.14 6.27
CA LYS A 51 7.43 -20.82 5.72
C LYS A 51 7.02 -19.44 6.26
N VAL A 52 7.40 -18.40 5.53
CA VAL A 52 6.88 -17.05 5.70
C VAL A 52 5.41 -17.12 5.30
N GLU A 53 4.58 -17.36 6.29
CA GLU A 53 3.15 -17.10 6.17
C GLU A 53 3.00 -15.58 6.17
N ALA A 54 2.47 -15.06 5.07
CA ALA A 54 2.00 -13.69 5.01
C ALA A 54 0.76 -13.64 5.90
N ASP A 55 0.96 -13.40 7.19
CA ASP A 55 -0.13 -13.18 8.13
C ASP A 55 -0.57 -11.72 8.00
N CYS A 56 -1.78 -11.50 7.49
CA CYS A 56 -2.45 -10.18 7.48
C CYS A 56 -2.55 -9.57 8.91
N ASN A 57 -2.18 -10.31 9.98
CA ASN A 57 -2.09 -9.83 11.37
C ASN A 57 -0.68 -9.39 11.81
N ALA A 58 0.25 -9.12 10.89
CA ALA A 58 1.50 -8.41 11.21
C ALA A 58 1.15 -7.07 11.92
N GLY A 59 1.50 -7.01 13.20
CA GLY A 59 0.78 -6.20 14.18
C GLY A 59 0.92 -4.69 14.01
N LYS A 60 -0.11 -3.96 14.45
CA LYS A 60 -0.09 -2.54 14.88
C LYS A 60 0.85 -1.61 14.07
N GLY A 61 0.97 -1.84 12.77
CA GLY A 61 1.71 -1.02 11.83
C GLY A 61 0.73 -0.22 11.00
N LYS A 62 1.01 1.07 10.79
CA LYS A 62 0.21 1.99 9.99
C LYS A 62 0.25 1.65 8.48
N THR A 63 -0.26 0.50 8.05
CA THR A 63 -0.48 0.24 6.63
C THR A 63 -1.98 0.31 6.33
N THR A 64 -2.32 1.26 5.45
CA THR A 64 -3.68 1.39 4.93
C THR A 64 -3.94 0.23 3.97
N CYS A 65 -5.19 -0.20 3.83
CA CYS A 65 -5.57 -1.33 2.97
C CYS A 65 -4.99 -1.29 1.53
N ILE A 66 -4.71 -0.09 1.01
CA ILE A 66 -4.23 0.10 -0.36
C ILE A 66 -2.76 -0.34 -0.51
N THR A 67 -1.94 -0.17 0.53
CA THR A 67 -0.51 -0.53 0.45
C THR A 67 -0.29 -2.03 0.51
N GLU A 68 -1.12 -2.75 1.26
CA GLU A 68 -1.11 -4.22 1.28
C GLU A 68 -1.53 -4.76 -0.08
N ASP A 69 -2.68 -4.34 -0.62
CA ASP A 69 -3.17 -4.80 -1.93
C ASP A 69 -2.15 -4.53 -3.06
N LEU A 70 -1.53 -3.35 -3.06
CA LEU A 70 -0.44 -3.02 -4.00
C LEU A 70 0.78 -3.92 -3.79
N LEU A 71 1.21 -4.13 -2.55
CA LEU A 71 2.34 -5.01 -2.26
C LEU A 71 2.03 -6.46 -2.69
N TYR A 72 0.80 -6.96 -2.44
CA TYR A 72 0.35 -8.28 -2.87
C TYR A 72 0.25 -8.42 -4.39
N MET A 73 -0.23 -7.39 -5.09
CA MET A 73 -0.22 -7.35 -6.56
C MET A 73 1.20 -7.33 -7.13
N LEU A 74 2.13 -6.64 -6.47
CA LEU A 74 3.55 -6.61 -6.83
C LEU A 74 4.27 -7.94 -6.50
N MET A 75 3.79 -8.67 -5.50
CA MET A 75 4.36 -9.95 -5.07
C MET A 75 3.90 -11.17 -5.90
N ASN A 76 3.08 -10.98 -6.93
CA ASN A 76 2.76 -11.94 -8.00
C ASN A 76 2.66 -13.43 -7.55
N LYS A 77 1.80 -13.72 -6.57
CA LYS A 77 1.59 -15.10 -6.08
C LYS A 77 0.28 -15.65 -6.66
N PRO A 78 0.32 -16.56 -7.66
CA PRO A 78 -0.89 -17.15 -8.21
C PRO A 78 -1.39 -18.25 -7.27
N GLY A 79 -2.64 -18.13 -6.80
CA GLY A 79 -3.37 -19.29 -6.25
C GLY A 79 -3.86 -19.23 -4.79
N SER A 80 -3.99 -18.07 -4.14
CA SER A 80 -4.73 -17.98 -2.87
C SER A 80 -6.08 -17.28 -3.09
N SER A 81 -7.17 -17.97 -2.73
CA SER A 81 -8.53 -17.43 -2.77
C SER A 81 -8.64 -16.13 -1.97
N LEU A 82 -8.96 -15.04 -2.65
CA LEU A 82 -9.15 -13.68 -2.15
C LEU A 82 -10.45 -13.56 -1.33
N SER A 83 -10.56 -14.27 -0.21
CA SER A 83 -11.77 -14.25 0.63
C SER A 83 -11.56 -13.82 2.07
N GLN A 84 -10.35 -13.45 2.51
CA GLN A 84 -10.18 -13.15 3.94
C GLN A 84 -9.07 -12.14 4.31
N CYS A 85 -8.92 -11.05 3.57
CA CYS A 85 -8.49 -9.80 4.20
C CYS A 85 -9.64 -8.78 4.03
N GLU A 86 -10.68 -8.94 4.85
CA GLU A 86 -11.71 -7.91 4.97
C GLU A 86 -11.10 -6.69 5.66
N CYS A 87 -11.03 -5.56 4.94
CA CYS A 87 -10.72 -4.26 5.54
C CYS A 87 -11.80 -3.88 6.54
N LYS A 88 -11.62 -4.29 7.81
CA LYS A 88 -12.57 -4.11 8.91
C LYS A 88 -12.84 -2.66 9.32
N ASP A 89 -12.40 -1.66 8.55
CA ASP A 89 -12.51 -0.26 8.96
C ASP A 89 -12.87 0.70 7.83
N ARG A 90 -14.02 0.47 7.19
CA ARG A 90 -14.65 1.48 6.32
C ARG A 90 -14.90 2.80 7.07
N ASN A 91 -15.10 2.76 8.39
CA ASN A 91 -15.31 3.93 9.23
C ASN A 91 -14.06 4.79 9.50
N LYS A 92 -12.86 4.32 9.13
CA LYS A 92 -11.62 5.12 9.20
C LYS A 92 -11.24 5.78 7.87
N ARG A 93 -11.92 5.47 6.77
CA ARG A 93 -11.61 6.04 5.45
C ARG A 93 -12.32 7.38 5.30
N THR A 94 -11.53 8.45 5.19
CA THR A 94 -12.04 9.79 4.91
C THR A 94 -11.60 10.17 3.52
N ALA A 95 -12.55 10.26 2.60
CA ALA A 95 -12.30 10.68 1.23
C ALA A 95 -13.56 11.27 0.62
N PHE A 96 -13.43 12.30 -0.19
CA PHE A 96 -14.54 12.85 -0.95
C PHE A 96 -14.11 13.32 -2.34
N MET A 97 -15.08 13.39 -3.24
CA MET A 97 -14.95 14.01 -4.54
C MET A 97 -16.32 14.56 -4.94
N ALA A 98 -16.35 15.81 -5.37
CA ALA A 98 -17.57 16.45 -5.84
C ALA A 98 -17.30 17.40 -7.01
N ASN A 99 -18.31 17.56 -7.87
CA ASN A 99 -18.35 18.48 -9.00
C ASN A 99 -19.55 19.44 -8.85
N PHE A 100 -19.72 20.38 -9.78
CA PHE A 100 -20.98 21.11 -9.87
C PHE A 100 -22.03 20.33 -10.68
N LYS A 101 -23.31 20.45 -10.31
CA LYS A 101 -24.44 19.97 -11.12
C LYS A 101 -24.69 20.86 -12.34
N LYS A 102 -24.32 22.14 -12.26
CA LYS A 102 -24.58 23.18 -13.25
C LYS A 102 -23.41 24.15 -13.32
N THR A 103 -23.26 24.87 -14.43
CA THR A 103 -22.32 25.99 -14.53
C THR A 103 -22.61 27.04 -13.46
N VAL A 104 -21.57 27.53 -12.78
CA VAL A 104 -21.68 28.46 -11.66
C VAL A 104 -21.17 29.84 -12.06
N THR A 105 -21.95 30.89 -11.79
CA THR A 105 -21.46 32.27 -11.85
C THR A 105 -21.05 32.68 -10.44
N ALA A 106 -19.76 32.81 -10.19
CA ALA A 106 -19.22 33.22 -8.91
C ALA A 106 -19.05 34.75 -8.86
N SER A 107 -19.49 35.36 -7.77
CA SER A 107 -19.06 36.72 -7.38
C SER A 107 -17.72 36.63 -6.63
N THR A 108 -17.08 37.75 -6.29
CA THR A 108 -15.95 37.77 -5.34
C THR A 108 -16.36 37.14 -4.00
N ASP A 109 -15.45 36.38 -3.38
CA ASP A 109 -15.64 35.67 -2.10
C ASP A 109 -16.76 34.61 -2.07
N TYR A 110 -17.28 34.23 -3.23
CA TYR A 110 -18.27 33.15 -3.36
C TYR A 110 -17.65 31.80 -2.96
N VAL A 111 -18.27 31.12 -1.99
CA VAL A 111 -17.88 29.76 -1.57
C VAL A 111 -18.40 28.72 -2.57
N PHE A 112 -17.48 27.93 -3.13
CA PHE A 112 -17.82 26.91 -4.12
C PHE A 112 -18.47 25.69 -3.48
N LYS A 113 -19.77 25.57 -3.68
CA LYS A 113 -20.59 24.41 -3.28
C LYS A 113 -20.60 23.38 -4.40
N PHE A 114 -19.65 22.45 -4.39
CA PHE A 114 -19.62 21.32 -5.34
C PHE A 114 -20.71 20.32 -4.96
N ASP A 115 -21.90 20.52 -5.52
CA ASP A 115 -23.15 19.89 -5.10
C ASP A 115 -23.44 18.52 -5.74
N LYS A 116 -22.64 18.09 -6.72
CA LYS A 116 -22.66 16.76 -7.34
C LYS A 116 -21.62 15.86 -6.68
N VAL A 117 -21.97 15.30 -5.52
CA VAL A 117 -21.09 14.40 -4.76
C VAL A 117 -20.94 13.06 -5.48
N ARG A 118 -19.69 12.68 -5.81
CA ARG A 118 -19.33 11.39 -6.41
C ARG A 118 -18.88 10.38 -5.37
N ALA A 119 -18.17 10.84 -4.35
CA ALA A 119 -17.69 10.05 -3.23
C ALA A 119 -17.69 10.92 -1.97
N ASN A 120 -18.00 10.33 -0.81
CA ASN A 120 -17.97 11.02 0.50
C ASN A 120 -17.83 10.00 1.65
N GLN A 121 -16.82 9.14 1.57
CA GLN A 121 -16.50 8.22 2.64
C GLN A 121 -16.14 8.99 3.92
N GLY A 122 -16.77 8.61 5.03
CA GLY A 122 -16.65 9.31 6.32
C GLY A 122 -17.51 10.57 6.43
N ASN A 123 -18.37 10.87 5.45
CA ASN A 123 -19.33 11.99 5.45
C ASN A 123 -18.72 13.34 5.88
N SER A 124 -17.46 13.57 5.50
CA SER A 124 -16.68 14.72 5.96
C SER A 124 -16.84 15.94 5.06
N TYR A 125 -17.41 15.78 3.86
CA TYR A 125 -17.75 16.89 2.97
C TYR A 125 -19.25 17.23 3.03
N ASN A 126 -19.58 18.51 3.16
CA ASN A 126 -20.94 19.02 3.13
C ASN A 126 -21.22 19.79 1.82
N PRO A 127 -22.04 19.26 0.88
CA PRO A 127 -22.32 19.92 -0.39
C PRO A 127 -23.16 21.19 -0.26
N ASN A 128 -23.88 21.39 0.84
CA ASN A 128 -24.70 22.58 1.06
C ASN A 128 -23.85 23.79 1.48
N THR A 129 -22.70 23.54 2.12
CA THR A 129 -21.75 24.59 2.53
C THR A 129 -20.53 24.66 1.62
N GLY A 130 -20.19 23.58 0.93
CA GLY A 130 -18.96 23.46 0.14
C GLY A 130 -17.73 23.11 0.97
N MET A 131 -17.91 22.77 2.26
CA MET A 131 -16.81 22.61 3.21
C MET A 131 -16.55 21.14 3.52
N PHE A 132 -15.27 20.80 3.56
CA PHE A 132 -14.77 19.60 4.22
C PHE A 132 -14.49 19.91 5.69
N THR A 133 -14.84 18.99 6.60
CA THR A 133 -14.51 19.06 8.04
C THR A 133 -13.74 17.82 8.43
N ALA A 134 -12.53 17.98 8.96
CA ALA A 134 -11.68 16.86 9.34
C ALA A 134 -12.31 16.06 10.50
N PRO A 135 -12.59 14.76 10.32
CA PRO A 135 -13.18 13.94 11.38
C PRO A 135 -12.17 13.56 12.47
N ARG A 136 -10.87 13.63 12.15
CA ARG A 136 -9.75 13.32 13.04
C ARG A 136 -8.47 14.05 12.62
N GLU A 137 -7.50 14.05 13.52
CA GLU A 137 -6.16 14.59 13.22
C GLU A 137 -5.42 13.74 12.19
N GLY A 138 -4.70 14.39 11.28
CA GLY A 138 -3.84 13.73 10.30
C GLY A 138 -3.42 14.63 9.14
N LEU A 139 -2.64 14.06 8.23
CA LEU A 139 -2.20 14.71 7.00
C LEU A 139 -3.19 14.40 5.87
N TYR A 140 -3.77 15.43 5.28
CA TYR A 140 -4.75 15.30 4.22
C TYR A 140 -4.19 15.81 2.90
N HIS A 141 -4.54 15.14 1.81
CA HIS A 141 -4.34 15.64 0.47
C HIS A 141 -5.65 16.22 -0.06
N PHE A 142 -5.60 17.43 -0.63
CA PHE A 142 -6.71 18.04 -1.34
C PHE A 142 -6.30 18.38 -2.76
N SER A 143 -7.22 18.19 -3.71
CA SER A 143 -7.05 18.65 -5.09
C SER A 143 -8.32 19.33 -5.58
N THR A 144 -8.17 20.47 -6.23
CA THR A 144 -9.27 21.16 -6.90
C THR A 144 -8.85 21.63 -8.27
N THR A 145 -9.68 21.35 -9.26
CA THR A 145 -9.57 21.92 -10.60
C THR A 145 -10.74 22.83 -10.83
N LEU A 146 -10.49 24.05 -11.31
CA LEU A 146 -11.53 24.91 -11.87
C LEU A 146 -11.24 25.14 -13.34
N THR A 147 -12.28 24.97 -14.16
CA THR A 147 -12.27 25.35 -15.58
C THR A 147 -13.19 26.53 -15.76
N VAL A 148 -12.65 27.62 -16.29
CA VAL A 148 -13.39 28.86 -16.50
C VAL A 148 -13.59 29.12 -18.00
N TYR A 149 -14.66 29.85 -18.31
CA TYR A 149 -15.02 30.24 -19.66
C TYR A 149 -15.22 31.76 -19.74
N LYS A 150 -14.90 32.35 -20.91
CA LYS A 150 -14.89 33.80 -21.21
C LYS A 150 -13.72 34.58 -20.61
N THR A 151 -13.62 35.82 -21.05
CA THR A 151 -12.57 36.79 -20.73
C THR A 151 -12.70 37.34 -19.30
N GLY A 152 -11.55 37.53 -18.66
CA GLY A 152 -11.44 37.99 -17.27
C GLY A 152 -10.63 37.00 -16.45
N ASN A 153 -9.59 37.49 -15.78
CA ASN A 153 -8.75 36.64 -14.94
C ASN A 153 -9.61 35.97 -13.87
N ALA A 154 -9.31 34.73 -13.49
CA ALA A 154 -10.02 34.01 -12.45
C ALA A 154 -9.03 33.56 -11.36
N ALA A 155 -9.33 33.93 -10.13
CA ALA A 155 -8.58 33.50 -8.96
C ALA A 155 -9.48 32.69 -8.05
N PHE A 156 -8.98 31.60 -7.49
CA PHE A 156 -9.67 30.84 -6.45
C PHE A 156 -8.71 30.55 -5.31
N LEU A 157 -9.26 30.48 -4.10
CA LEU A 157 -8.50 30.34 -2.87
C LEU A 157 -8.96 29.10 -2.15
N LEU A 158 -8.00 28.26 -1.76
CA LEU A 158 -8.23 27.22 -0.79
C LEU A 158 -8.04 27.83 0.60
N MET A 159 -9.05 27.64 1.44
CA MET A 159 -9.16 28.20 2.78
C MET A 159 -9.01 27.08 3.81
N LYS A 160 -8.29 27.34 4.91
CA LYS A 160 -8.24 26.49 6.11
C LYS A 160 -8.74 27.30 7.29
N ASN A 161 -9.82 26.87 7.95
CA ASN A 161 -10.41 27.57 9.11
C ASN A 161 -10.59 29.08 8.85
N ASP A 162 -11.22 29.41 7.72
CA ASP A 162 -11.46 30.79 7.26
C ASP A 162 -10.22 31.65 6.98
N LYS A 163 -9.02 31.05 7.05
CA LYS A 163 -7.76 31.69 6.68
C LYS A 163 -7.32 31.24 5.30
N TYR A 164 -6.80 32.18 4.52
CA TYR A 164 -6.18 31.90 3.24
C TYR A 164 -5.04 30.89 3.41
N TYR A 165 -5.04 29.82 2.61
CA TYR A 165 -3.97 28.82 2.58
C TYR A 165 -3.15 28.92 1.29
N ILE A 166 -3.81 28.79 0.14
CA ILE A 166 -3.16 28.90 -1.18
C ILE A 166 -4.13 29.43 -2.24
N ARG A 167 -3.61 30.02 -3.31
CA ARG A 167 -4.34 30.57 -4.45
C ARG A 167 -3.98 29.85 -5.75
N GLY A 168 -4.99 29.62 -6.58
CA GLY A 168 -4.86 29.30 -7.99
C GLY A 168 -5.27 30.52 -8.83
N TYR A 169 -4.65 30.66 -10.00
CA TYR A 169 -4.90 31.77 -10.92
C TYR A 169 -4.97 31.28 -12.36
N ILE A 170 -5.96 31.78 -13.09
CA ILE A 170 -6.23 31.43 -14.48
C ILE A 170 -6.33 32.74 -15.27
N VAL A 171 -5.59 32.83 -16.37
CA VAL A 171 -5.76 33.86 -17.40
C VAL A 171 -6.44 33.19 -18.59
N PRO A 172 -7.79 33.22 -18.67
CA PRO A 172 -8.50 32.43 -19.66
C PRO A 172 -8.41 33.02 -21.05
N THR A 173 -8.16 32.15 -22.03
CA THR A 173 -8.26 32.47 -23.46
C THR A 173 -9.58 31.95 -24.05
N GLN A 174 -9.93 30.69 -23.76
CA GLN A 174 -11.22 30.08 -24.09
C GLN A 174 -11.71 29.16 -22.96
N HIS A 175 -11.11 27.97 -22.89
CA HIS A 175 -11.28 26.98 -21.84
C HIS A 175 -9.93 26.79 -21.17
N SER A 176 -9.77 27.43 -20.02
CA SER A 176 -8.53 27.34 -19.25
C SER A 176 -8.83 26.75 -17.90
N SER A 177 -7.98 25.81 -17.50
CA SER A 177 -8.13 25.10 -16.23
C SER A 177 -6.87 25.27 -15.41
N HIS A 178 -7.04 25.34 -14.09
CA HIS A 178 -5.92 25.29 -13.15
C HIS A 178 -6.28 24.30 -12.04
N THR A 179 -5.31 23.46 -11.70
CA THR A 179 -5.42 22.49 -10.61
C THR A 179 -4.52 22.90 -9.46
N LEU A 180 -5.07 23.01 -8.26
CA LEU A 180 -4.30 23.08 -7.02
C LEU A 180 -4.29 21.70 -6.38
N SER A 181 -3.13 21.27 -5.92
CA SER A 181 -2.95 20.06 -5.11
C SER A 181 -2.09 20.39 -3.91
N VAL A 182 -2.56 20.04 -2.70
CA VAL A 182 -1.91 20.44 -1.45
C VAL A 182 -1.96 19.32 -0.42
N LEU A 183 -0.92 19.28 0.42
CA LEU A 183 -0.89 18.53 1.67
C LEU A 183 -1.13 19.49 2.83
N ILE A 184 -2.02 19.13 3.75
CA ILE A 184 -2.40 19.95 4.90
C ILE A 184 -2.56 19.08 6.14
N ASP A 185 -1.83 19.40 7.21
CA ASP A 185 -2.12 18.85 8.54
C ASP A 185 -3.39 19.48 9.10
N LEU A 186 -4.37 18.65 9.44
CA LEU A 186 -5.64 19.07 10.02
C LEU A 186 -5.84 18.43 11.38
N LYS A 187 -6.43 19.19 12.30
CA LYS A 187 -6.98 18.68 13.56
C LYS A 187 -8.46 18.32 13.37
N LYS A 188 -9.01 17.49 14.27
CA LYS A 188 -10.46 17.23 14.29
C LYS A 188 -11.23 18.55 14.36
N GLY A 189 -12.19 18.73 13.47
CA GLY A 189 -13.02 19.94 13.38
C GLY A 189 -12.43 21.06 12.49
N ASP A 190 -11.17 20.95 12.05
CA ASP A 190 -10.64 21.89 11.07
C ASP A 190 -11.43 21.79 9.76
N THR A 191 -11.64 22.92 9.11
CA THR A 191 -12.40 23.04 7.86
C THR A 191 -11.52 23.44 6.70
N VAL A 192 -11.82 22.87 5.53
CA VAL A 192 -11.19 23.21 4.25
C VAL A 192 -12.24 23.42 3.18
N TYR A 193 -12.14 24.51 2.43
CA TYR A 193 -13.07 24.84 1.36
C TYR A 193 -12.41 25.73 0.30
N VAL A 194 -13.08 25.90 -0.83
CA VAL A 194 -12.61 26.75 -1.93
C VAL A 194 -13.57 27.92 -2.09
N LYS A 195 -13.04 29.14 -2.25
CA LYS A 195 -13.82 30.32 -2.61
C LYS A 195 -13.21 31.06 -3.80
N SER A 196 -13.99 31.88 -4.47
CA SER A 196 -13.51 32.75 -5.54
C SER A 196 -12.77 33.97 -4.98
N GLY A 197 -11.76 34.42 -5.70
CA GLY A 197 -11.05 35.68 -5.42
C GLY A 197 -11.54 36.86 -6.25
N ASN A 198 -12.39 36.60 -7.24
CA ASN A 198 -13.01 37.57 -8.12
C ASN A 198 -14.24 36.97 -8.81
N SER A 199 -14.86 37.72 -9.71
CA SER A 199 -16.10 37.29 -10.37
C SER A 199 -15.82 36.65 -11.73
N TYR A 200 -16.33 35.43 -11.96
CA TYR A 200 -16.15 34.67 -13.20
C TYR A 200 -17.14 33.50 -13.28
N VAL A 201 -17.20 32.86 -14.46
CA VAL A 201 -18.05 31.70 -14.72
C VAL A 201 -17.22 30.42 -14.73
N VAL A 202 -17.66 29.42 -13.95
CA VAL A 202 -17.01 28.12 -13.78
C VAL A 202 -17.84 27.03 -14.43
N GLN A 203 -17.19 26.22 -15.27
CA GLN A 203 -17.80 25.10 -15.98
C GLN A 203 -18.02 23.89 -15.07
N GLN A 204 -19.12 23.18 -15.28
CA GLN A 204 -19.59 22.14 -14.35
C GLN A 204 -18.72 20.87 -14.32
N ASP A 205 -18.60 20.16 -15.45
CA ASP A 205 -18.09 18.77 -15.49
C ASP A 205 -16.56 18.70 -15.44
N TYR A 206 -15.88 19.80 -15.77
CA TYR A 206 -14.43 19.93 -15.73
C TYR A 206 -13.90 20.43 -14.38
N SER A 207 -14.80 20.92 -13.52
CA SER A 207 -14.42 21.48 -12.22
C SER A 207 -14.79 20.53 -11.09
N TYR A 208 -13.87 20.32 -10.17
CA TYR A 208 -14.07 19.43 -9.02
C TYR A 208 -13.27 19.87 -7.80
N PHE A 209 -13.68 19.33 -6.66
CA PHE A 209 -12.92 19.35 -5.42
C PHE A 209 -12.92 17.94 -4.83
N SER A 210 -11.74 17.47 -4.48
CA SER A 210 -11.52 16.18 -3.87
C SER A 210 -10.50 16.28 -2.74
N GLY A 211 -10.55 15.30 -1.85
CA GLY A 211 -9.54 15.17 -0.82
C GLY A 211 -9.70 13.88 -0.05
N TYR A 212 -8.61 13.45 0.58
CA TYR A 212 -8.56 12.23 1.36
C TYR A 212 -7.50 12.33 2.46
N LEU A 213 -7.69 11.52 3.51
CA LEU A 213 -6.71 11.31 4.56
C LEU A 213 -5.67 10.28 4.11
N LEU A 214 -4.39 10.59 4.30
CA LEU A 214 -3.26 9.69 4.06
C LEU A 214 -3.14 8.61 5.15
#